data_AF-A0A1I6G373-F1
#
_entry.id   AF-A0A1I6G373-F1
#
_cell.length_a   1.000
_cell.length_b   1.000
_cell.length_c   1.000
_cell.angle_alpha   90.00
_cell.angle_beta   90.00
_cell.angle_gamma   90.00
#
_symmetry.space_group_name_H-M   'P 1'
#
loop_
_entity.id
_entity.type
_entity.pdbx_description
1 polymer ?
#
loop_
_entity_poly.entity_id
_entity_poly.type
_entity_poly.pdbx_seq_one_letter_code
_entity_poly.pdbx_strand_id
1 'polypeptide(L)'
;MRWTPGANAAIVAYGLQTYVEFSDQEYYYVVIKPDADQIVLKKRDLSGTYELEKNFDIGLVDDEWYRLVIDWRVDGAHTVTLFEEDGTQITQLSAKDSTWSEGGIGLFGREANTGATVYFDEVQGSSPLVGNFEVGENSWFTTANNTLTRLDNTPAAITNGATAIEVTVNDDPQPVLENEVRIQNADLESYPYLLADVVPVEVENSDSPVTFKFRYTHYASGGVEESEEQIVAQALGKTLAWDLSNLSAEKLAAAESLQIVWYPEDHPPSSGFTYNGSVLIDNIRLVDDSTQLTRAKISQKHRDLIRAHGPMLDQEIQSQTDMVQTGVYNYYDETEVPYRIELLSNGDIEETIDGETFYWEEDGQ
;
A
#
# COMPACT_ATOMS: atom_id res chain seq x y z
N MET A 1 2.23 16.30 -11.18
CA MET A 1 1.40 16.73 -12.33
C MET A 1 2.11 17.84 -13.09
N ARG A 2 1.93 17.89 -14.40
CA ARG A 2 2.51 18.90 -15.31
C ARG A 2 1.49 19.23 -16.40
N TRP A 3 1.56 20.40 -17.01
CA TRP A 3 0.73 20.77 -18.14
C TRP A 3 1.52 21.51 -19.21
N THR A 4 1.05 21.46 -20.45
CA THR A 4 1.58 22.29 -21.55
C THR A 4 0.80 23.60 -21.68
N PRO A 5 1.38 24.63 -22.35
CA PRO A 5 0.69 25.88 -22.58
C PRO A 5 -0.69 25.71 -23.23
N GLY A 6 -1.70 26.32 -22.62
CA GLY A 6 -3.10 26.26 -23.08
C GLY A 6 -3.98 25.22 -22.36
N ALA A 7 -3.44 24.49 -21.39
CA ALA A 7 -4.24 23.68 -20.48
C ALA A 7 -5.16 24.57 -19.62
N ASN A 8 -6.44 24.21 -19.50
CA ASN A 8 -7.39 24.96 -18.67
C ASN A 8 -7.35 24.48 -17.22
N ALA A 9 -7.27 23.16 -17.03
CA ALA A 9 -7.25 22.59 -15.69
C ALA A 9 -6.58 21.21 -15.61
N ALA A 10 -5.84 21.01 -14.53
CA ALA A 10 -5.54 19.70 -13.97
C ALA A 10 -6.46 19.47 -12.76
N ILE A 11 -7.11 18.30 -12.71
CA ILE A 11 -8.14 18.00 -11.71
C ILE A 11 -7.81 16.68 -11.03
N VAL A 12 -7.81 16.70 -9.70
CA VAL A 12 -7.73 15.50 -8.85
C VAL A 12 -9.00 15.42 -8.02
N ALA A 13 -9.79 14.37 -8.22
CA ALA A 13 -11.00 14.08 -7.45
C ALA A 13 -10.75 12.96 -6.44
N TYR A 14 -11.49 13.03 -5.34
CA TYR A 14 -11.45 12.06 -4.24
C TYR A 14 -12.84 11.97 -3.59
N GLY A 15 -13.12 10.85 -2.93
CA GLY A 15 -14.48 10.55 -2.43
C GLY A 15 -15.48 10.27 -3.55
N LEU A 16 -15.01 9.73 -4.68
CA LEU A 16 -15.87 9.31 -5.79
C LEU A 16 -16.76 8.13 -5.37
N GLN A 17 -18.07 8.38 -5.28
CA GLN A 17 -19.06 7.40 -4.78
C GLN A 17 -19.49 6.36 -5.83
N THR A 18 -19.50 6.71 -7.12
CA THR A 18 -19.97 5.80 -8.18
C THR A 18 -19.16 5.95 -9.48
N TYR A 19 -18.89 4.84 -10.16
CA TYR A 19 -18.16 4.77 -11.44
C TYR A 19 -19.08 4.98 -12.67
N VAL A 20 -20.27 5.59 -12.52
CA VAL A 20 -21.21 5.71 -13.65
C VAL A 20 -21.01 7.04 -14.38
N GLU A 21 -21.19 7.02 -15.70
CA GLU A 21 -20.96 8.09 -16.68
C GLU A 21 -21.17 9.53 -16.13
N PHE A 22 -20.16 10.38 -16.34
CA PHE A 22 -19.92 11.81 -16.04
C PHE A 22 -21.02 12.77 -15.54
N SER A 23 -22.33 12.47 -15.60
CA SER A 23 -23.40 13.37 -15.16
C SER A 23 -23.77 13.23 -13.68
N ASP A 24 -23.66 12.03 -13.11
CA ASP A 24 -24.29 11.69 -11.80
C ASP A 24 -23.27 11.38 -10.71
N GLN A 25 -22.09 12.02 -10.78
CA GLN A 25 -20.99 11.75 -9.88
C GLN A 25 -20.94 12.77 -8.73
N GLU A 26 -20.83 12.24 -7.51
CA GLU A 26 -20.67 12.96 -6.25
C GLU A 26 -19.24 12.77 -5.72
N TYR A 27 -18.52 13.87 -5.47
CA TYR A 27 -17.11 13.84 -5.05
C TYR A 27 -16.58 15.21 -4.63
N TYR A 28 -15.45 15.20 -3.91
CA TYR A 28 -14.58 16.36 -3.76
C TYR A 28 -13.55 16.40 -4.86
N TYR A 29 -13.07 17.59 -5.22
CA TYR A 29 -12.01 17.72 -6.19
C TYR A 29 -11.23 19.02 -6.06
N VAL A 30 -9.95 18.93 -6.36
CA VAL A 30 -9.04 20.06 -6.49
C VAL A 30 -8.86 20.37 -7.97
N VAL A 31 -9.05 21.62 -8.34
CA VAL A 31 -8.81 22.13 -9.68
C VAL A 31 -7.65 23.11 -9.63
N ILE A 32 -6.57 22.78 -10.34
CA ILE A 32 -5.49 23.72 -10.63
C ILE A 32 -5.73 24.26 -12.02
N LYS A 33 -5.82 25.59 -12.17
CA LYS A 33 -6.03 26.26 -13.45
C LYS A 33 -4.81 27.10 -13.80
N PRO A 34 -3.92 26.60 -14.67
CA PRO A 34 -2.72 27.32 -15.08
C PRO A 34 -3.03 28.65 -15.77
N ASP A 35 -4.05 28.65 -16.64
CA ASP A 35 -4.45 29.83 -17.43
C ASP A 35 -4.95 31.01 -16.60
N ALA A 36 -5.37 30.75 -15.36
CA ALA A 36 -5.92 31.71 -14.44
C ALA A 36 -5.12 31.81 -13.13
N ASP A 37 -3.95 31.16 -13.08
CA ASP A 37 -3.05 31.12 -11.92
C ASP A 37 -3.77 30.88 -10.58
N GLN A 38 -4.56 29.80 -10.51
CA GLN A 38 -5.40 29.52 -9.33
C GLN A 38 -5.48 28.04 -8.98
N ILE A 39 -5.72 27.77 -7.70
CA ILE A 39 -6.10 26.47 -7.16
C ILE A 39 -7.44 26.60 -6.43
N VAL A 40 -8.33 25.64 -6.63
CA VAL A 40 -9.68 25.66 -6.05
C VAL A 40 -10.05 24.27 -5.53
N LEU A 41 -10.43 24.18 -4.26
CA LEU A 41 -11.06 23.01 -3.67
C LEU A 41 -12.58 23.12 -3.82
N LYS A 42 -13.20 22.07 -4.36
CA LYS A 42 -14.62 22.03 -4.69
C LYS A 42 -15.28 20.75 -4.21
N LYS A 43 -16.61 20.83 -4.10
CA LYS A 43 -17.53 19.71 -3.93
C LYS A 43 -18.49 19.65 -5.11
N ARG A 44 -18.79 18.46 -5.61
CA ARG A 44 -19.90 18.24 -6.55
C ARG A 44 -20.84 17.21 -5.95
N ASP A 45 -22.11 17.56 -5.84
CA ASP A 45 -23.20 16.65 -5.46
C ASP A 45 -24.33 16.70 -6.50
N LEU A 46 -25.41 15.97 -6.27
CA LEU A 46 -26.58 15.96 -7.17
C LEU A 46 -27.28 17.34 -7.34
N SER A 47 -27.05 18.27 -6.42
CA SER A 47 -27.61 19.62 -6.45
C SER A 47 -26.72 20.61 -7.21
N GLY A 48 -25.43 20.30 -7.40
CA GLY A 48 -24.54 21.07 -8.24
C GLY A 48 -23.08 21.08 -7.77
N THR A 49 -22.38 22.16 -8.11
CA THR A 49 -20.97 22.36 -7.77
C THR A 49 -20.81 23.51 -6.79
N TYR A 50 -20.05 23.26 -5.73
CA TYR A 50 -19.77 24.20 -4.65
C TYR A 50 -18.27 24.42 -4.55
N GLU A 51 -17.88 25.68 -4.35
CA GLU A 51 -16.51 26.04 -4.01
C GLU A 51 -16.37 26.01 -2.50
N LEU A 52 -15.37 25.27 -2.00
CA LEU A 52 -15.07 25.18 -0.58
C LEU A 52 -13.98 26.18 -0.19
N GLU A 53 -12.91 26.27 -0.99
CA GLU A 53 -11.78 27.17 -0.74
C GLU A 53 -10.99 27.44 -2.04
N LYS A 54 -10.29 28.57 -2.12
CA LYS A 54 -9.43 28.89 -3.29
C LYS A 54 -8.30 29.87 -2.98
N ASN A 55 -7.24 29.78 -3.77
CA ASN A 55 -6.17 30.78 -3.84
C ASN A 55 -5.91 31.19 -5.30
N PHE A 56 -5.45 32.43 -5.47
CA PHE A 56 -5.09 33.04 -6.75
C PHE A 56 -3.65 33.54 -6.70
N ASP A 57 -3.11 33.90 -7.86
CA ASP A 57 -1.79 34.51 -8.02
C ASP A 57 -0.69 33.62 -7.39
N ILE A 58 -0.80 32.30 -7.61
CA ILE A 58 0.06 31.28 -6.98
C ILE A 58 1.33 30.99 -7.78
N GLY A 59 1.57 31.68 -8.90
CA GLY A 59 2.83 31.63 -9.64
C GLY A 59 3.04 30.35 -10.46
N LEU A 60 1.97 29.80 -11.05
CA LEU A 60 2.08 28.62 -11.92
C LEU A 60 2.85 28.94 -13.21
N VAL A 61 3.65 27.96 -13.64
CA VAL A 61 4.48 28.00 -14.85
C VAL A 61 4.13 26.79 -15.71
N ASP A 62 3.97 27.01 -17.01
CA ASP A 62 3.76 25.93 -17.97
C ASP A 62 5.02 25.04 -18.06
N ASP A 63 4.82 23.77 -18.35
CA ASP A 63 5.86 22.75 -18.51
C ASP A 63 6.69 22.41 -17.25
N GLU A 64 6.28 22.88 -16.08
CA GLU A 64 6.88 22.51 -14.78
C GLU A 64 6.11 21.39 -14.07
N TRP A 65 6.80 20.62 -13.23
CA TRP A 65 6.20 19.59 -12.38
C TRP A 65 5.79 20.13 -11.02
N TYR A 66 4.59 19.73 -10.59
CA TYR A 66 4.00 20.09 -9.32
C TYR A 66 3.53 18.86 -8.55
N ARG A 67 3.66 18.90 -7.22
CA ARG A 67 3.11 17.86 -6.33
C ARG A 67 1.91 18.41 -5.57
N LEU A 68 0.80 17.70 -5.65
CA LEU A 68 -0.42 18.00 -4.89
C LEU A 68 -0.57 16.97 -3.77
N VAL A 69 -0.70 17.42 -2.53
CA VAL A 69 -0.99 16.59 -1.36
C VAL A 69 -2.38 16.94 -0.84
N ILE A 70 -3.22 15.93 -0.66
CA ILE A 70 -4.57 16.06 -0.14
C ILE A 70 -4.65 15.23 1.15
N ASP A 71 -4.77 15.90 2.29
CA ASP A 71 -5.11 15.30 3.57
C ASP A 71 -6.62 15.46 3.76
N TRP A 72 -7.34 14.35 3.70
CA TRP A 72 -8.79 14.28 3.85
C TRP A 72 -9.12 13.35 5.01
N ARG A 73 -9.81 13.90 6.01
CA ARG A 73 -10.03 13.23 7.30
C ARG A 73 -11.50 12.91 7.51
N VAL A 74 -11.74 11.85 8.28
CA VAL A 74 -13.08 11.39 8.69
C VAL A 74 -13.89 12.45 9.46
N ASP A 75 -13.23 13.43 10.09
CA ASP A 75 -13.90 14.55 10.77
C ASP A 75 -14.35 15.67 9.81
N GLY A 76 -14.18 15.44 8.51
CA GLY A 76 -14.50 16.36 7.42
C GLY A 76 -13.45 17.45 7.22
N ALA A 77 -12.29 17.40 7.88
CA ALA A 77 -11.22 18.34 7.59
C ALA A 77 -10.54 17.99 6.26
N HIS A 78 -10.34 19.01 5.43
CA HIS A 78 -9.59 18.93 4.18
C HIS A 78 -8.40 19.88 4.25
N THR A 79 -7.20 19.39 3.95
CA THR A 79 -6.01 20.22 3.74
C THR A 79 -5.39 19.86 2.40
N VAL A 80 -5.35 20.83 1.50
CA VAL A 80 -4.80 20.67 0.15
C VAL A 80 -3.55 21.52 0.05
N THR A 81 -2.40 20.91 -0.21
CA THR A 81 -1.12 21.62 -0.30
C THR A 81 -0.48 21.38 -1.66
N LEU A 82 -0.09 22.45 -2.33
CA LEU A 82 0.59 22.41 -3.63
C LEU A 82 2.06 22.79 -3.43
N PHE A 83 2.94 21.99 -4.04
CA PHE A 83 4.38 22.15 -4.00
C PHE A 83 4.97 22.22 -5.40
N GLU A 84 6.09 22.93 -5.52
CA GLU A 84 7.04 22.79 -6.64
C GLU A 84 7.71 21.41 -6.61
N GLU A 85 8.39 21.04 -7.71
CA GLU A 85 9.12 19.78 -7.84
C GLU A 85 10.20 19.60 -6.75
N ASP A 86 10.85 20.70 -6.32
CA ASP A 86 11.87 20.68 -5.28
C ASP A 86 11.32 20.53 -3.85
N GLY A 87 9.99 20.46 -3.71
CA GLY A 87 9.29 20.36 -2.44
C GLY A 87 8.98 21.69 -1.76
N THR A 88 9.28 22.83 -2.38
CA THR A 88 8.89 24.16 -1.89
C THR A 88 7.37 24.30 -1.92
N GLN A 89 6.77 24.67 -0.79
CA GLN A 89 5.33 24.89 -0.71
C GLN A 89 4.95 26.19 -1.44
N ILE A 90 4.04 26.07 -2.40
CA ILE A 90 3.45 27.21 -3.12
C ILE A 90 2.27 27.75 -2.31
N THR A 91 1.34 26.87 -1.94
CA THR A 91 0.08 27.29 -1.33
C THR A 91 -0.61 26.15 -0.57
N GLN A 92 -1.53 26.51 0.32
CA GLN A 92 -2.34 25.58 1.08
C GLN A 92 -3.78 26.09 1.18
N LEU A 93 -4.75 25.18 0.97
CA LEU A 93 -6.17 25.40 1.19
C LEU A 93 -6.61 24.54 2.38
N SER A 94 -7.50 25.07 3.22
CA SER A 94 -8.11 24.31 4.30
C SER A 94 -9.62 24.54 4.30
N ALA A 95 -10.39 23.47 4.33
CA ALA A 95 -11.85 23.51 4.38
C ALA A 95 -12.39 22.46 5.36
N LYS A 96 -13.67 22.60 5.72
CA LYS A 96 -14.39 21.60 6.50
C LYS A 96 -15.72 21.24 5.84
N ASP A 97 -15.86 19.99 5.43
CA ASP A 97 -17.08 19.42 4.86
C ASP A 97 -17.06 17.90 5.12
N SER A 98 -18.14 17.35 5.68
CA SER A 98 -18.23 15.93 6.05
C SER A 98 -19.31 15.21 5.25
N THR A 99 -19.53 15.61 4.00
CA THR A 99 -20.52 14.98 3.12
C THR A 99 -20.11 13.55 2.77
N TRP A 100 -18.80 13.33 2.53
CA TRP A 100 -18.23 12.00 2.34
C TRP A 100 -17.01 11.83 3.25
N SER A 101 -16.76 10.60 3.67
CA SER A 101 -15.56 10.18 4.43
C SER A 101 -14.72 9.14 3.71
N GLU A 102 -15.21 8.62 2.57
CA GLU A 102 -14.58 7.55 1.79
C GLU A 102 -14.94 7.67 0.30
N GLY A 103 -14.23 6.95 -0.56
CA GLY A 103 -14.51 6.83 -1.99
C GLY A 103 -13.26 6.85 -2.87
N GLY A 104 -13.44 6.62 -4.17
CA GLY A 104 -12.34 6.47 -5.12
C GLY A 104 -11.57 7.77 -5.41
N ILE A 105 -10.45 7.62 -6.12
CA ILE A 105 -9.62 8.72 -6.65
C ILE A 105 -9.79 8.79 -8.18
N GLY A 106 -9.85 10.01 -8.72
CA GLY A 106 -9.96 10.24 -10.16
C GLY A 106 -9.03 11.36 -10.62
N LEU A 107 -8.46 11.22 -11.82
CA LEU A 107 -7.57 12.20 -12.43
C LEU A 107 -8.18 12.67 -13.74
N PHE A 108 -8.28 13.98 -13.93
CA PHE A 108 -8.85 14.55 -15.15
C PHE A 108 -8.01 15.72 -15.65
N GLY A 109 -7.89 15.83 -16.97
CA GLY A 109 -7.39 17.01 -17.66
C GLY A 109 -8.51 17.73 -18.37
N ARG A 110 -8.49 19.06 -18.39
CA ARG A 110 -9.35 19.88 -19.24
C ARG A 110 -8.51 20.82 -20.09
N GLU A 111 -8.69 20.74 -21.39
CA GLU A 111 -8.04 21.62 -22.37
C GLU A 111 -8.94 22.84 -22.67
N ALA A 112 -8.36 24.03 -22.80
CA ALA A 112 -9.07 25.23 -23.27
C ALA A 112 -9.13 25.28 -24.81
N ASN A 113 -8.09 24.76 -25.46
CA ASN A 113 -7.92 24.74 -26.92
C ASN A 113 -7.33 23.38 -27.34
N THR A 114 -7.56 23.01 -28.60
CA THR A 114 -7.00 21.76 -29.18
C THR A 114 -5.48 21.73 -29.06
N GLY A 115 -4.93 20.74 -28.36
CA GLY A 115 -3.50 20.40 -28.37
C GLY A 115 -2.72 20.69 -27.08
N ALA A 116 -3.40 21.11 -26.01
CA ALA A 116 -2.79 21.14 -24.68
C ALA A 116 -2.83 19.75 -24.05
N THR A 117 -1.92 19.43 -23.13
CA THR A 117 -1.90 18.13 -22.45
C THR A 117 -1.67 18.34 -20.97
N VAL A 118 -2.36 17.56 -20.15
CA VAL A 118 -2.08 17.44 -18.71
C VAL A 118 -1.48 16.06 -18.46
N TYR A 119 -0.36 16.03 -17.77
CA TYR A 119 0.36 14.83 -17.38
C TYR A 119 0.23 14.60 -15.88
N PHE A 120 -0.09 13.37 -15.53
CA PHE A 120 0.03 12.84 -14.18
C PHE A 120 1.10 11.76 -14.24
N ASP A 121 1.93 11.69 -13.21
CA ASP A 121 3.03 10.73 -13.14
C ASP A 121 2.71 9.71 -12.05
N GLU A 122 2.84 10.15 -10.79
CA GLU A 122 2.64 9.32 -9.63
C GLU A 122 1.45 9.76 -8.77
N VAL A 123 0.68 8.78 -8.27
CA VAL A 123 -0.34 8.97 -7.24
C VAL A 123 -0.05 8.00 -6.10
N GLN A 124 0.30 8.52 -4.94
CA GLN A 124 0.52 7.75 -3.73
C GLN A 124 -0.58 8.06 -2.71
N GLY A 125 -1.24 7.03 -2.19
CA GLY A 125 -2.03 7.16 -0.96
C GLY A 125 -1.08 7.27 0.23
N SER A 126 -1.33 8.20 1.16
CA SER A 126 -0.54 8.34 2.37
C SER A 126 -0.97 7.32 3.42
N SER A 127 -0.73 6.04 3.15
CA SER A 127 -0.46 5.09 4.24
C SER A 127 0.75 5.61 5.02
N PRO A 128 0.82 5.50 6.36
CA PRO A 128 2.04 5.83 7.08
C PRO A 128 3.18 4.92 6.60
N LEU A 129 4.01 5.46 5.70
CA LEU A 129 5.18 4.76 5.18
C LEU A 129 6.24 4.68 6.28
N VAL A 130 6.59 3.46 6.63
CA VAL A 130 7.68 3.16 7.57
C VAL A 130 9.01 3.02 6.79
N GLY A 131 8.97 2.52 5.56
CA GLY A 131 10.11 2.44 4.65
C GLY A 131 9.72 2.19 3.19
N ASN A 132 9.77 3.24 2.36
CA ASN A 132 9.64 3.16 0.89
C ASN A 132 10.96 3.41 0.14
N PHE A 133 12.04 3.73 0.87
CA PHE A 133 13.42 3.87 0.38
C PHE A 133 13.70 4.88 -0.76
N GLU A 134 12.68 5.62 -1.20
CA GLU A 134 12.79 6.66 -2.23
C GLU A 134 13.70 7.84 -1.85
N VAL A 135 13.99 8.00 -0.54
CA VAL A 135 14.88 9.05 -0.03
C VAL A 135 15.93 8.45 0.91
N GLY A 136 16.59 7.38 0.47
CA GLY A 136 17.70 6.75 1.19
C GLY A 136 17.26 5.75 2.27
N GLU A 137 18.23 5.33 3.09
CA GLU A 137 18.10 4.26 4.09
C GLU A 137 17.29 4.68 5.34
N ASN A 138 16.93 5.96 5.50
CA ASN A 138 15.85 6.41 6.38
C ASN A 138 15.82 5.87 7.84
N SER A 139 16.99 5.74 8.47
CA SER A 139 17.16 5.18 9.85
C SER A 139 16.95 3.67 9.98
N TRP A 140 16.93 2.97 8.85
CA TRP A 140 17.00 1.51 8.82
C TRP A 140 18.45 1.04 9.01
N PHE A 141 18.60 -0.07 9.72
CA PHE A 141 19.90 -0.73 9.90
C PHE A 141 19.75 -2.26 9.88
N THR A 142 20.88 -2.95 9.77
CA THR A 142 20.97 -4.42 9.80
C THR A 142 22.05 -4.85 10.78
N THR A 143 22.06 -6.13 11.15
CA THR A 143 22.97 -6.72 12.14
C THR A 143 24.30 -7.19 11.54
N ALA A 144 25.25 -7.48 12.44
CA ALA A 144 26.49 -8.17 12.14
C ALA A 144 27.33 -7.48 11.05
N ASN A 145 27.80 -8.25 10.05
CA ASN A 145 28.58 -7.79 8.90
C ASN A 145 27.70 -7.60 7.65
N ASN A 146 26.38 -7.56 7.81
CA ASN A 146 25.45 -7.37 6.70
C ASN A 146 25.57 -5.94 6.17
N THR A 147 25.23 -5.75 4.90
CA THR A 147 25.26 -4.44 4.26
C THR A 147 23.90 -4.07 3.71
N LEU A 148 23.47 -2.83 3.96
CA LEU A 148 22.33 -2.23 3.29
C LEU A 148 22.82 -1.50 2.04
N THR A 149 22.16 -1.76 0.92
CA THR A 149 22.39 -1.04 -0.33
C THR A 149 21.06 -0.60 -0.90
N ARG A 150 20.91 0.69 -1.15
CA ARG A 150 19.79 1.20 -1.95
C ARG A 150 20.00 0.84 -3.41
N LEU A 151 19.01 0.19 -4.01
CA LEU A 151 19.00 -0.14 -5.42
C LEU A 151 17.96 0.71 -6.14
N ASP A 152 18.36 1.27 -7.29
CA ASP A 152 17.49 2.00 -8.19
C ASP A 152 17.06 1.10 -9.36
N ASN A 153 15.80 1.17 -9.76
CA ASN A 153 15.25 0.52 -10.97
C ASN A 153 15.43 -1.01 -11.03
N THR A 154 15.38 -1.72 -9.91
CA THR A 154 15.35 -3.18 -9.80
C THR A 154 13.93 -3.76 -9.94
N PRO A 155 13.53 -4.27 -11.13
CA PRO A 155 12.11 -4.48 -11.46
C PRO A 155 11.42 -5.61 -10.70
N ALA A 156 12.19 -6.53 -10.09
CA ALA A 156 11.62 -7.70 -9.41
C ALA A 156 11.16 -7.39 -7.99
N ALA A 157 11.70 -6.35 -7.35
CA ALA A 157 11.44 -6.02 -5.94
C ALA A 157 10.76 -4.67 -5.72
N ILE A 158 10.81 -3.77 -6.71
CA ILE A 158 10.11 -2.49 -6.65
C ILE A 158 8.64 -2.74 -7.00
N THR A 159 7.81 -2.82 -5.98
CA THR A 159 6.35 -2.92 -6.12
C THR A 159 5.70 -1.54 -6.15
N ASN A 160 6.40 -0.51 -5.66
CA ASN A 160 5.97 0.87 -5.62
C ASN A 160 7.18 1.80 -5.78
N GLY A 161 7.06 2.89 -6.54
CA GLY A 161 8.17 3.83 -6.75
C GLY A 161 9.27 3.32 -7.68
N ALA A 162 10.52 3.65 -7.37
CA ALA A 162 11.68 3.41 -8.23
C ALA A 162 12.85 2.75 -7.49
N THR A 163 12.74 2.51 -6.18
CA THR A 163 13.85 2.01 -5.38
C THR A 163 13.46 0.94 -4.37
N ALA A 164 14.42 0.10 -4.00
CA ALA A 164 14.29 -0.89 -2.93
C ALA A 164 15.58 -0.93 -2.11
N ILE A 165 15.54 -1.56 -0.93
CA ILE A 165 16.75 -1.86 -0.15
C ILE A 165 17.14 -3.31 -0.36
N GLU A 166 18.39 -3.54 -0.70
CA GLU A 166 19.03 -4.84 -0.60
C GLU A 166 19.74 -4.98 0.74
N VAL A 167 19.43 -6.06 1.45
CA VAL A 167 20.23 -6.54 2.57
C VAL A 167 21.10 -7.68 2.08
N THR A 168 22.39 -7.42 1.88
CA THR A 168 23.38 -8.48 1.64
C THR A 168 23.82 -9.03 2.98
N VAL A 169 23.58 -10.31 3.18
CA VAL A 169 23.84 -11.01 4.43
C VAL A 169 25.13 -11.82 4.30
N ASN A 170 26.01 -11.68 5.29
CA ASN A 170 27.31 -12.32 5.30
C ASN A 170 27.58 -12.98 6.66
N ASP A 171 27.44 -14.31 6.68
CA ASP A 171 27.66 -15.19 7.83
C ASP A 171 26.80 -14.83 9.06
N ASP A 172 25.53 -14.46 8.85
CA ASP A 172 24.59 -14.10 9.92
C ASP A 172 23.54 -15.21 10.11
N PRO A 173 23.44 -15.88 11.27
CA PRO A 173 22.41 -16.89 11.52
C PRO A 173 21.01 -16.29 11.76
N GLN A 174 20.91 -14.98 12.00
CA GLN A 174 19.66 -14.28 12.30
C GLN A 174 19.65 -12.88 11.67
N PRO A 175 19.69 -12.78 10.33
CA PRO A 175 19.66 -11.50 9.66
C PRO A 175 18.38 -10.74 9.98
N VAL A 176 18.53 -9.43 10.15
CA VAL A 176 17.43 -8.51 10.44
C VAL A 176 17.54 -7.24 9.61
N LEU A 177 16.39 -6.68 9.27
CA LEU A 177 16.24 -5.29 8.89
C LEU A 177 15.40 -4.60 9.97
N GLU A 178 15.95 -3.55 10.59
CA GLU A 178 15.37 -2.93 11.79
C GLU A 178 15.18 -1.42 11.64
N ASN A 179 14.09 -0.91 12.23
CA ASN A 179 13.84 0.52 12.41
C ASN A 179 13.23 0.80 13.78
N GLU A 180 13.84 1.72 14.53
CA GLU A 180 13.32 2.23 15.79
C GLU A 180 12.57 3.55 15.60
N VAL A 181 13.18 4.50 14.88
CA VAL A 181 12.72 5.89 14.83
C VAL A 181 11.35 6.02 14.15
N ARG A 182 11.14 5.34 13.02
CA ARG A 182 9.90 5.45 12.24
C ARG A 182 8.74 4.79 12.98
N ILE A 183 8.96 3.63 13.59
CA ILE A 183 7.90 2.91 14.31
C ILE A 183 7.50 3.63 15.60
N GLN A 184 8.46 4.24 16.32
CA GLN A 184 8.17 5.04 17.51
C GLN A 184 7.30 6.27 17.24
N ASN A 185 7.31 6.77 16.00
CA ASN A 185 6.53 7.92 15.56
C ASN A 185 5.28 7.52 14.74
N ALA A 186 5.02 6.22 14.58
CA ALA A 186 3.89 5.73 13.81
C ALA A 186 2.60 5.71 14.64
N ASP A 187 1.47 5.99 13.99
CA ASP A 187 0.14 5.81 14.58
C ASP A 187 -0.34 4.37 14.35
N LEU A 188 0.08 3.47 15.23
CA LEU A 188 -0.27 2.04 15.15
C LEU A 188 -1.70 1.75 15.63
N GLU A 189 -2.35 2.68 16.32
CA GLU A 189 -3.74 2.52 16.74
C GLU A 189 -4.69 2.78 15.56
N SER A 190 -4.43 3.84 14.78
CA SER A 190 -5.25 4.15 13.59
C SER A 190 -4.87 3.29 12.38
N TYR A 191 -3.63 2.78 12.31
CA TYR A 191 -3.13 1.96 11.19
C TYR A 191 -2.51 0.64 11.68
N PRO A 192 -3.33 -0.30 12.19
CA PRO A 192 -2.82 -1.49 12.87
C PRO A 192 -2.37 -2.60 11.91
N TYR A 193 -2.45 -2.42 10.59
CA TYR A 193 -2.10 -3.48 9.65
C TYR A 193 -0.76 -3.17 8.98
N LEU A 194 0.24 -4.03 9.17
CA LEU A 194 1.58 -3.86 8.64
C LEU A 194 1.79 -4.69 7.38
N LEU A 195 2.29 -4.05 6.33
CA LEU A 195 2.64 -4.68 5.05
C LEU A 195 4.11 -4.38 4.70
N ALA A 196 4.79 -5.32 4.05
CA ALA A 196 6.12 -5.12 3.47
C ALA A 196 6.30 -6.00 2.24
N ASP A 197 6.92 -5.50 1.19
CA ASP A 197 7.21 -6.29 -0.01
C ASP A 197 8.64 -6.83 0.07
N VAL A 198 8.81 -8.15 -0.14
CA VAL A 198 10.10 -8.83 -0.03
C VAL A 198 10.38 -9.75 -1.20
N VAL A 199 11.66 -9.85 -1.59
CA VAL A 199 12.17 -10.80 -2.58
C VAL A 199 13.50 -11.38 -2.08
N PRO A 200 13.53 -12.63 -1.61
CA PRO A 200 14.79 -13.33 -1.39
C PRO A 200 15.45 -13.57 -2.75
N VAL A 201 16.66 -13.08 -2.98
CA VAL A 201 17.32 -13.21 -4.29
C VAL A 201 17.98 -14.57 -4.41
N GLU A 202 18.89 -14.85 -3.49
CA GLU A 202 19.62 -16.11 -3.39
C GLU A 202 20.03 -16.39 -1.95
N VAL A 203 20.09 -17.67 -1.60
CA VAL A 203 20.71 -18.19 -0.38
C VAL A 203 21.83 -19.13 -0.78
N GLU A 204 23.08 -18.84 -0.42
CA GLU A 204 24.18 -19.73 -0.71
C GLU A 204 23.99 -21.08 0.01
N ASN A 205 24.17 -22.17 -0.74
CA ASN A 205 24.10 -23.54 -0.24
C ASN A 205 22.70 -24.02 0.22
N SER A 206 21.63 -23.30 -0.11
CA SER A 206 20.26 -23.79 0.06
C SER A 206 19.36 -23.32 -1.10
N ASP A 207 18.55 -24.23 -1.64
CA ASP A 207 17.49 -23.93 -2.60
C ASP A 207 16.12 -23.80 -1.91
N SER A 208 16.09 -23.85 -0.56
CA SER A 208 14.85 -23.78 0.20
C SER A 208 14.21 -22.39 0.11
N PRO A 209 12.88 -22.28 0.26
CA PRO A 209 12.24 -21.01 0.51
C PRO A 209 12.83 -20.30 1.74
N VAL A 210 12.64 -18.99 1.81
CA VAL A 210 13.04 -18.18 2.96
C VAL A 210 11.80 -17.87 3.79
N THR A 211 11.85 -18.18 5.07
CA THR A 211 10.82 -17.88 6.06
C THR A 211 11.06 -16.49 6.62
N PHE A 212 10.01 -15.66 6.66
CA PHE A 212 10.02 -14.31 7.23
C PHE A 212 9.09 -14.19 8.43
N LYS A 213 9.42 -13.29 9.35
CA LYS A 213 8.49 -12.76 10.36
C LYS A 213 8.70 -11.27 10.55
N PHE A 214 7.65 -10.59 10.99
CA PHE A 214 7.80 -9.33 11.69
C PHE A 214 8.03 -9.59 13.18
N ARG A 215 8.90 -8.80 13.79
CA ARG A 215 9.06 -8.72 15.24
C ARG A 215 8.88 -7.27 15.68
N TYR A 216 7.97 -7.06 16.62
CA TYR A 216 7.67 -5.75 17.20
C TYR A 216 8.09 -5.75 18.66
N THR A 217 9.03 -4.87 19.01
CA THR A 217 9.48 -4.67 20.38
C THR A 217 8.76 -3.44 20.95
N HIS A 218 8.36 -3.50 22.23
CA HIS A 218 7.66 -2.42 22.90
C HIS A 218 8.01 -2.30 24.39
N TYR A 219 7.88 -1.12 24.98
CA TYR A 219 8.18 -0.87 26.39
C TYR A 219 7.13 -1.40 27.38
N ALA A 220 5.96 -1.84 26.90
CA ALA A 220 4.93 -2.47 27.75
C ALA A 220 5.36 -3.88 28.23
N SER A 221 4.67 -4.41 29.25
CA SER A 221 5.02 -5.73 29.81
C SER A 221 4.92 -6.85 28.77
N GLY A 222 5.92 -7.72 28.71
CA GLY A 222 6.01 -8.79 27.70
C GLY A 222 6.97 -8.47 26.55
N GLY A 223 7.21 -7.19 26.28
CA GLY A 223 8.34 -6.65 25.52
C GLY A 223 8.42 -6.94 24.01
N VAL A 224 7.92 -8.09 23.53
CA VAL A 224 8.11 -8.55 22.16
C VAL A 224 6.88 -9.30 21.66
N GLU A 225 6.43 -8.98 20.46
CA GLU A 225 5.40 -9.69 19.70
C GLU A 225 5.96 -10.07 18.33
N GLU A 226 5.54 -11.21 17.79
CA GLU A 226 5.96 -11.69 16.48
C GLU A 226 4.74 -12.04 15.62
N SER A 227 4.85 -11.80 14.31
CA SER A 227 3.87 -12.31 13.35
C SER A 227 4.03 -13.83 13.19
N GLU A 228 3.01 -14.46 12.60
CA GLU A 228 3.16 -15.80 12.03
C GLU A 228 4.26 -15.84 10.95
N GLU A 229 4.80 -17.04 10.75
CA GLU A 229 5.81 -17.32 9.73
C GLU A 229 5.23 -17.22 8.32
N GLN A 230 5.97 -16.54 7.45
CA GLN A 230 5.56 -16.32 6.07
C GLN A 230 6.66 -16.79 5.13
N ILE A 231 6.36 -17.86 4.40
CA ILE A 231 7.31 -18.51 3.49
C ILE A 231 7.31 -17.78 2.14
N VAL A 232 8.50 -17.50 1.61
CA VAL A 232 8.72 -16.85 0.32
C VAL A 232 9.72 -17.67 -0.49
N ALA A 233 9.34 -18.10 -1.69
CA ALA A 233 10.28 -18.78 -2.58
C ALA A 233 11.38 -17.81 -3.06
N GLN A 234 12.60 -18.31 -3.22
CA GLN A 234 13.70 -17.51 -3.77
C GLN A 234 13.37 -17.01 -5.18
N ALA A 235 13.89 -15.83 -5.53
CA ALA A 235 13.64 -15.05 -6.74
C ALA A 235 12.18 -14.65 -7.00
N LEU A 236 11.29 -14.78 -6.01
CA LEU A 236 9.85 -14.52 -6.16
C LEU A 236 9.35 -13.57 -5.07
N GLY A 237 8.76 -12.46 -5.49
CA GLY A 237 8.25 -11.46 -4.57
C GLY A 237 6.98 -11.87 -3.84
N LYS A 238 6.86 -11.43 -2.58
CA LYS A 238 5.67 -11.58 -1.74
C LYS A 238 5.48 -10.35 -0.88
N THR A 239 4.22 -9.95 -0.70
CA THR A 239 3.83 -8.98 0.34
C THR A 239 3.65 -9.74 1.64
N LEU A 240 4.51 -9.46 2.62
CA LEU A 240 4.34 -9.86 4.00
C LEU A 240 3.20 -9.05 4.63
N ALA A 241 2.42 -9.69 5.49
CA ALA A 241 1.25 -9.09 6.12
C ALA A 241 1.15 -9.45 7.60
N TRP A 242 0.88 -8.46 8.46
CA TRP A 242 0.62 -8.67 9.89
C TRP A 242 -0.50 -7.77 10.41
N ASP A 243 -1.42 -8.38 11.15
CA ASP A 243 -2.47 -7.70 11.90
C ASP A 243 -2.03 -7.43 13.34
N LEU A 244 -1.74 -6.17 13.66
CA LEU A 244 -1.40 -5.71 15.01
C LEU A 244 -2.65 -5.32 15.82
N SER A 245 -3.87 -5.35 15.24
CA SER A 245 -5.09 -4.89 15.93
C SER A 245 -5.45 -5.74 17.16
N ASN A 246 -4.92 -6.97 17.19
CA ASN A 246 -5.04 -7.87 18.34
C ASN A 246 -4.17 -7.45 19.55
N LEU A 247 -3.23 -6.51 19.36
CA LEU A 247 -2.43 -5.96 20.45
C LEU A 247 -3.22 -4.90 21.21
N SER A 248 -3.02 -4.82 22.52
CA SER A 248 -3.64 -3.77 23.34
C SER A 248 -3.09 -2.39 22.99
N ALA A 249 -3.92 -1.35 23.11
CA ALA A 249 -3.51 0.05 22.93
C ALA A 249 -2.23 0.43 23.72
N GLU A 250 -2.06 -0.09 24.94
CA GLU A 250 -0.83 0.13 25.73
C GLU A 250 0.44 -0.37 25.01
N LYS A 251 0.35 -1.50 24.30
CA LYS A 251 1.47 -2.05 23.53
C LYS A 251 1.73 -1.21 22.29
N LEU A 252 0.67 -0.90 21.52
CA LEU A 252 0.76 -0.09 20.29
C LEU A 252 1.36 1.30 20.55
N ALA A 253 0.96 1.94 21.65
CA ALA A 253 1.47 3.25 22.06
C ALA A 253 2.90 3.23 22.63
N ALA A 254 3.47 2.04 22.88
CA ALA A 254 4.77 1.85 23.52
C ALA A 254 5.84 1.27 22.57
N ALA A 255 5.68 1.47 21.26
CA ALA A 255 6.62 0.99 20.25
C ALA A 255 8.08 1.32 20.60
N GLU A 256 8.96 0.33 20.48
CA GLU A 256 10.42 0.48 20.62
C GLU A 256 11.10 0.26 19.28
N SER A 257 10.87 -0.89 18.64
CA SER A 257 11.46 -1.22 17.33
C SER A 257 10.58 -2.14 16.49
N LEU A 258 10.73 -2.04 15.17
CA LEU A 258 10.15 -2.97 14.19
C LEU A 258 11.29 -3.66 13.44
N GLN A 259 11.21 -4.97 13.38
CA GLN A 259 12.18 -5.83 12.73
C GLN A 259 11.49 -6.71 11.68
N ILE A 260 12.14 -6.88 10.54
CA ILE A 260 11.87 -7.98 9.59
C ILE A 260 13.02 -8.97 9.77
N VAL A 261 12.71 -10.19 10.21
CA VAL A 261 13.67 -11.27 10.44
C VAL A 261 13.43 -12.39 9.46
N TRP A 262 14.49 -13.08 9.02
CA TRP A 262 14.36 -14.20 8.09
C TRP A 262 15.43 -15.27 8.25
N TYR A 263 15.14 -16.46 7.72
CA TYR A 263 16.04 -17.61 7.65
C TYR A 263 15.58 -18.60 6.56
N PRO A 264 16.43 -19.50 6.06
CA PRO A 264 16.01 -20.52 5.10
C PRO A 264 15.15 -21.58 5.80
N GLU A 265 14.08 -22.03 5.16
CA GLU A 265 13.07 -22.94 5.72
C GLU A 265 13.69 -24.25 6.27
N ASP A 266 14.69 -24.78 5.56
CA ASP A 266 15.43 -26.01 5.92
C ASP A 266 16.53 -25.78 6.97
N HIS A 267 16.76 -24.52 7.34
CA HIS A 267 17.82 -24.07 8.24
C HIS A 267 17.30 -23.05 9.25
N PRO A 268 16.35 -23.44 10.14
CA PRO A 268 15.84 -22.53 11.17
C PRO A 268 16.98 -22.07 12.10
N PRO A 269 16.82 -20.95 12.83
CA PRO A 269 17.93 -20.32 13.58
C PRO A 269 18.63 -21.25 14.58
N SER A 270 17.93 -22.26 15.10
CA SER A 270 18.51 -23.26 16.01
C SER A 270 19.45 -24.27 15.34
N SER A 271 19.53 -24.29 14.01
CA SER A 271 20.34 -25.24 13.23
C SER A 271 21.83 -24.93 13.27
N GLY A 272 22.21 -23.69 13.59
CA GLY A 272 23.60 -23.21 13.50
C GLY A 272 24.06 -22.92 12.07
N PHE A 273 23.15 -22.95 11.09
CA PHE A 273 23.41 -22.47 9.74
C PHE A 273 23.61 -20.95 9.74
N THR A 274 24.52 -20.46 8.92
CA THR A 274 24.78 -19.03 8.73
C THR A 274 24.27 -18.60 7.37
N TYR A 275 23.39 -17.60 7.35
CA TYR A 275 22.83 -17.09 6.11
C TYR A 275 23.92 -16.33 5.34
N ASN A 276 24.05 -16.64 4.05
CA ASN A 276 24.84 -15.90 3.08
C ASN A 276 23.99 -15.72 1.83
N GLY A 277 23.80 -14.48 1.36
CA GLY A 277 22.90 -14.19 0.24
C GLY A 277 22.32 -12.79 0.31
N SER A 278 21.21 -12.53 -0.39
CA SER A 278 20.54 -11.23 -0.30
C SER A 278 19.02 -11.29 -0.33
N VAL A 279 18.41 -10.29 0.30
CA VAL A 279 16.97 -10.06 0.29
C VAL A 279 16.72 -8.61 -0.11
N LEU A 280 15.82 -8.41 -1.07
CA LEU A 280 15.29 -7.10 -1.43
C LEU A 280 14.02 -6.84 -0.61
N ILE A 281 13.90 -5.65 -0.04
CA ILE A 281 12.78 -5.24 0.80
C ILE A 281 12.32 -3.84 0.36
N ASP A 282 11.02 -3.65 0.26
CA ASP A 282 10.40 -2.39 -0.14
C ASP A 282 9.02 -2.17 0.51
N ASN A 283 8.51 -0.95 0.42
CA ASN A 283 7.11 -0.56 0.65
C ASN A 283 6.56 -1.02 2.02
N ILE A 284 7.39 -0.88 3.05
CA ILE A 284 7.04 -1.15 4.45
C ILE A 284 6.09 -0.05 4.90
N ARG A 285 4.84 -0.42 5.17
CA ARG A 285 3.76 0.55 5.39
C ARG A 285 2.72 0.03 6.36
N LEU A 286 2.06 0.97 7.01
CA LEU A 286 0.89 0.71 7.84
C LEU A 286 -0.38 1.05 7.05
N VAL A 287 -1.44 0.28 7.24
CA VAL A 287 -2.76 0.53 6.66
C VAL A 287 -3.82 0.45 7.75
N ASP A 288 -4.90 1.18 7.56
CA ASP A 288 -6.06 1.32 8.47
C ASP A 288 -7.18 0.35 8.11
N ASP A 289 -7.13 -0.23 6.92
CA ASP A 289 -8.15 -1.10 6.36
C ASP A 289 -7.68 -2.56 6.29
N SER A 290 -8.39 -3.45 6.99
CA SER A 290 -8.13 -4.89 7.02
C SER A 290 -8.32 -5.55 5.64
N THR A 291 -9.17 -4.98 4.77
CA THR A 291 -9.36 -5.40 3.38
C THR A 291 -8.06 -5.32 2.60
N GLN A 292 -7.17 -4.36 2.88
CA GLN A 292 -5.85 -4.30 2.25
C GLN A 292 -4.94 -5.46 2.68
N LEU A 293 -4.98 -5.84 3.96
CA LEU A 293 -4.28 -7.01 4.49
C LEU A 293 -4.79 -8.30 3.83
N THR A 294 -6.11 -8.46 3.77
CA THR A 294 -6.78 -9.61 3.15
C THR A 294 -6.49 -9.69 1.66
N ARG A 295 -6.56 -8.56 0.93
CA ARG A 295 -6.21 -8.49 -0.49
C ARG A 295 -4.77 -8.91 -0.76
N ALA A 296 -3.82 -8.52 0.10
CA ALA A 296 -2.42 -8.92 -0.02
C ALA A 296 -2.26 -10.45 0.13
N LYS A 297 -2.92 -11.04 1.14
CA LYS A 297 -2.91 -12.49 1.39
C LYS A 297 -3.56 -13.28 0.24
N ILE A 298 -4.72 -12.87 -0.25
CA ILE A 298 -5.41 -13.55 -1.36
C ILE A 298 -4.64 -13.43 -2.67
N SER A 299 -4.09 -12.25 -2.96
CA SER A 299 -3.24 -12.06 -4.15
C SER A 299 -2.03 -12.99 -4.11
N GLN A 300 -1.47 -13.22 -2.93
CA GLN A 300 -0.40 -14.18 -2.74
C GLN A 300 -0.87 -15.62 -2.95
N LYS A 301 -2.01 -16.02 -2.35
CA LYS A 301 -2.59 -17.35 -2.53
C LYS A 301 -2.78 -17.67 -4.02
N HIS A 302 -3.34 -16.75 -4.80
CA HIS A 302 -3.48 -16.94 -6.25
C HIS A 302 -2.14 -17.04 -6.98
N ARG A 303 -1.12 -16.24 -6.63
CA ARG A 303 0.22 -16.38 -7.22
C ARG A 303 0.84 -17.75 -6.93
N ASP A 304 0.66 -18.25 -5.71
CA ASP A 304 1.17 -19.57 -5.32
C ASP A 304 0.45 -20.69 -6.07
N LEU A 305 -0.87 -20.61 -6.20
CA LEU A 305 -1.65 -21.53 -7.03
C LEU A 305 -1.26 -21.46 -8.51
N ILE A 306 -1.04 -20.25 -9.06
CA ILE A 306 -0.59 -20.09 -10.45
C ILE A 306 0.78 -20.71 -10.68
N ARG A 307 1.67 -20.63 -9.69
CA ARG A 307 2.99 -21.26 -9.77
C ARG A 307 2.90 -22.78 -9.69
N ALA A 308 2.03 -23.30 -8.83
CA ALA A 308 1.84 -24.73 -8.66
C ALA A 308 1.15 -25.37 -9.88
N HIS A 309 0.16 -24.69 -10.46
CA HIS A 309 -0.79 -25.28 -11.42
C HIS A 309 -0.80 -24.61 -12.81
N GLY A 310 -0.01 -23.56 -13.01
CA GLY A 310 -0.03 -22.73 -14.23
C GLY A 310 -1.07 -21.61 -14.17
N PRO A 311 -1.33 -20.86 -15.24
CA PRO A 311 -2.33 -19.78 -15.22
C PRO A 311 -3.74 -20.33 -14.92
N MET A 312 -4.53 -19.56 -14.17
CA MET A 312 -5.96 -19.82 -14.01
C MET A 312 -6.66 -19.63 -15.37
N LEU A 313 -7.38 -20.65 -15.83
CA LEU A 313 -8.09 -20.66 -17.10
C LEU A 313 -9.53 -20.19 -16.97
N ASP A 314 -10.23 -20.63 -15.92
CA ASP A 314 -11.65 -20.37 -15.73
C ASP A 314 -12.05 -20.45 -14.24
N GLN A 315 -13.21 -19.87 -13.92
CA GLN A 315 -13.87 -19.98 -12.63
C GLN A 315 -15.26 -20.57 -12.84
N GLU A 316 -15.50 -21.79 -12.35
CA GLU A 316 -16.80 -22.44 -12.44
C GLU A 316 -17.58 -22.27 -11.13
N ILE A 317 -18.75 -21.62 -11.20
CA ILE A 317 -19.68 -21.53 -10.08
C ILE A 317 -20.53 -22.81 -10.04
N GLN A 318 -20.38 -23.60 -8.98
CA GLN A 318 -21.11 -24.85 -8.79
C GLN A 318 -22.42 -24.65 -8.03
N SER A 319 -22.44 -23.71 -7.08
CA SER A 319 -23.65 -23.34 -6.33
C SER A 319 -23.61 -21.87 -5.95
N GLN A 320 -24.77 -21.22 -5.95
CA GLN A 320 -24.92 -19.85 -5.51
C GLN A 320 -26.28 -19.65 -4.87
N THR A 321 -26.27 -18.98 -3.72
CA THR A 321 -27.42 -18.48 -2.97
C THR A 321 -27.18 -17.01 -2.65
N ASP A 322 -28.13 -16.34 -1.98
CA ASP A 322 -27.96 -14.96 -1.55
C ASP A 322 -26.81 -14.78 -0.53
N MET A 323 -26.43 -15.85 0.17
CA MET A 323 -25.43 -15.81 1.26
C MET A 323 -24.15 -16.58 0.96
N VAL A 324 -24.17 -17.53 0.03
CA VAL A 324 -23.04 -18.45 -0.20
C VAL A 324 -22.87 -18.72 -1.68
N GLN A 325 -21.64 -18.62 -2.15
CA GLN A 325 -21.18 -19.10 -3.45
C GLN A 325 -20.09 -20.17 -3.25
N THR A 326 -20.17 -21.27 -4.00
CA THR A 326 -19.13 -22.30 -4.04
C THR A 326 -18.78 -22.63 -5.47
N GLY A 327 -17.52 -22.92 -5.74
CA GLY A 327 -17.08 -23.29 -7.06
C GLY A 327 -15.66 -23.83 -7.09
N VAL A 328 -15.10 -23.88 -8.28
CA VAL A 328 -13.70 -24.25 -8.52
C VAL A 328 -13.00 -23.23 -9.41
N TYR A 329 -11.74 -22.98 -9.14
CA TYR A 329 -10.81 -22.35 -10.07
C TYR A 329 -10.14 -23.44 -10.89
N ASN A 330 -10.24 -23.35 -12.20
CA ASN A 330 -9.66 -24.31 -13.14
C ASN A 330 -8.31 -23.79 -13.63
N TYR A 331 -7.27 -24.60 -13.47
CA TYR A 331 -5.90 -24.24 -13.84
C TYR A 331 -5.43 -24.96 -15.10
N TYR A 332 -4.31 -24.47 -15.67
CA TYR A 332 -3.77 -24.98 -16.94
C TYR A 332 -3.38 -26.46 -16.90
N ASP A 333 -2.93 -26.96 -15.74
CA ASP A 333 -2.58 -28.36 -15.53
C ASP A 333 -3.78 -29.28 -15.27
N GLU A 334 -5.01 -28.80 -15.50
CA GLU A 334 -6.29 -29.46 -15.23
C GLU A 334 -6.61 -29.62 -13.73
N THR A 335 -5.84 -28.99 -12.83
CA THR A 335 -6.18 -28.95 -11.39
C THR A 335 -7.39 -28.05 -11.16
N GLU A 336 -8.36 -28.59 -10.40
CA GLU A 336 -9.50 -27.85 -9.87
C GLU A 336 -9.24 -27.49 -8.40
N VAL A 337 -9.23 -26.19 -8.09
CA VAL A 337 -9.04 -25.70 -6.72
C VAL A 337 -10.37 -25.19 -6.19
N PRO A 338 -10.92 -25.79 -5.11
CA PRO A 338 -12.21 -25.38 -4.57
C PRO A 338 -12.13 -23.99 -3.93
N TYR A 339 -13.18 -23.22 -4.11
CA TYR A 339 -13.39 -21.97 -3.38
C TYR A 339 -14.82 -21.89 -2.81
N ARG A 340 -14.96 -21.11 -1.74
CA ARG A 340 -16.22 -20.77 -1.10
C ARG A 340 -16.21 -19.32 -0.67
N ILE A 341 -17.26 -18.57 -0.98
CA ILE A 341 -17.48 -17.20 -0.52
C ILE A 341 -18.79 -17.20 0.27
N GLU A 342 -18.79 -16.68 1.48
CA GLU A 342 -19.97 -16.56 2.34
C GLU A 342 -20.12 -15.14 2.87
N LEU A 343 -21.30 -14.55 2.67
CA LEU A 343 -21.73 -13.33 3.35
C LEU A 343 -22.18 -13.72 4.76
N LEU A 344 -21.51 -13.18 5.77
CA LEU A 344 -21.78 -13.43 7.18
C LEU A 344 -22.96 -12.57 7.67
N SER A 345 -23.53 -12.93 8.81
CA SER A 345 -24.69 -12.24 9.36
C SER A 345 -24.41 -10.78 9.76
N ASN A 346 -23.14 -10.43 9.93
CA ASN A 346 -22.68 -9.09 10.27
C ASN A 346 -22.32 -8.24 9.04
N GLY A 347 -22.46 -8.77 7.82
CA GLY A 347 -22.11 -8.06 6.58
C GLY A 347 -20.76 -8.45 5.98
N ASP A 348 -19.85 -8.94 6.82
CA ASP A 348 -18.51 -9.39 6.39
C ASP A 348 -18.57 -10.53 5.38
N ILE A 349 -17.49 -10.69 4.61
CA ILE A 349 -17.34 -11.79 3.66
C ILE A 349 -16.24 -12.74 4.13
N GLU A 350 -16.57 -14.02 4.27
CA GLU A 350 -15.61 -15.10 4.45
C GLU A 350 -15.31 -15.74 3.08
N GLU A 351 -14.06 -15.69 2.65
CA GLU A 351 -13.59 -16.33 1.42
C GLU A 351 -12.61 -17.45 1.76
N THR A 352 -12.89 -18.68 1.33
CA THR A 352 -12.01 -19.83 1.48
C THR A 352 -11.53 -20.29 0.12
N ILE A 353 -10.22 -20.40 -0.07
CA ILE A 353 -9.58 -20.89 -1.30
C ILE A 353 -8.61 -22.00 -0.91
N ASP A 354 -8.80 -23.21 -1.47
CA ASP A 354 -7.92 -24.35 -1.21
C ASP A 354 -7.76 -24.65 0.30
N GLY A 355 -8.86 -24.51 1.05
CA GLY A 355 -8.91 -24.76 2.49
C GLY A 355 -8.33 -23.65 3.38
N GLU A 356 -7.79 -22.57 2.81
CA GLU A 356 -7.35 -21.38 3.54
C GLU A 356 -8.44 -20.32 3.53
N THR A 357 -8.75 -19.75 4.70
CA THR A 357 -9.87 -18.81 4.89
C THR A 357 -9.37 -17.39 5.13
N PHE A 358 -10.03 -16.43 4.48
CA PHE A 358 -9.76 -15.01 4.48
C PHE A 358 -11.06 -14.25 4.83
N TYR A 359 -10.91 -13.12 5.52
CA TYR A 359 -12.04 -12.32 6.00
C TYR A 359 -11.96 -10.92 5.42
N TRP A 360 -13.05 -10.47 4.83
CA TRP A 360 -13.26 -9.10 4.37
C TRP A 360 -14.25 -8.44 5.31
N GLU A 361 -13.84 -7.39 5.99
CA GLU A 361 -14.77 -6.58 6.78
C GLU A 361 -15.61 -5.75 5.80
N GLU A 362 -16.93 -5.78 5.97
CA GLU A 362 -17.78 -4.82 5.25
C GLU A 362 -17.57 -3.47 5.91
N ASP A 363 -16.99 -2.51 5.16
CA ASP A 363 -16.84 -1.14 5.63
C ASP A 363 -18.21 -0.65 6.09
N GLY A 364 -18.35 -0.46 7.40
CA GLY A 364 -19.61 -0.10 8.03
C GLY A 364 -20.14 1.20 7.44
N GLN A 365 -21.24 1.11 6.69
CA GLN A 365 -21.98 2.27 6.19
C GLN A 365 -22.34 3.30 7.26
#